data_AF-A0A2A4GLH1-F1
#
_entry.id   AF-A0A2A4GLH1-F1
#
_cell.length_a   1.000
_cell.length_b   1.000
_cell.length_c   1.000
_cell.angle_alpha   90.00
_cell.angle_beta   90.00
_cell.angle_gamma   90.00
#
_symmetry.space_group_name_H-M   'P 1'
#
loop_
_entity.id
_entity.type
_entity.pdbx_description
1 polymer ?
#
loop_
_entity_poly.entity_id
_entity_poly.type
_entity_poly.pdbx_seq_one_letter_code
_entity_poly.pdbx_strand_id
1 'polypeptide(L)' 'MLIQIANEKKPHLAEFDEVKFERKGKITQLVAEHVEPGRRENWALPMHHDDANELASLIDQAQEELEILMRDLS' A
#
# COMPACT_ATOMS: atom_id res chain seq x y z
N MET A 1 3.43 2.64 -8.28
CA MET A 1 1.98 2.77 -8.70
C MET A 1 1.40 4.09 -8.14
N LEU A 2 0.38 4.72 -8.77
CA LEU A 2 -0.26 5.95 -8.24
C LEU A 2 -1.48 5.61 -7.38
N ILE A 3 -1.42 5.85 -6.07
CA ILE A 3 -2.54 5.61 -5.16
C ILE A 3 -3.32 6.91 -4.96
N GLN A 4 -4.61 6.92 -5.32
CA GLN A 4 -5.52 8.04 -5.07
C GLN A 4 -6.40 7.75 -3.85
N ILE A 5 -6.34 8.63 -2.84
CA ILE A 5 -7.15 8.54 -1.64
C ILE A 5 -8.30 9.52 -1.78
N ALA A 6 -9.54 9.04 -1.73
CA ALA A 6 -10.75 9.79 -2.09
C ALA A 6 -10.98 11.11 -1.32
N ASN A 7 -10.28 11.34 -0.20
CA ASN A 7 -10.40 12.54 0.63
C ASN A 7 -9.17 13.46 0.64
N GLU A 8 -8.05 13.06 0.03
CA GLU A 8 -6.87 13.92 -0.16
C GLU A 8 -6.60 14.08 -1.65
N LYS A 9 -6.67 15.33 -2.15
CA LYS A 9 -6.32 15.68 -3.54
C LYS A 9 -4.83 15.51 -3.87
N LYS A 10 -4.06 14.82 -3.03
CA LYS A 10 -2.63 14.59 -3.23
C LYS A 10 -2.37 13.11 -3.51
N PRO A 11 -1.89 12.77 -4.71
CA PRO A 11 -1.39 11.42 -4.97
C PRO A 11 -0.13 11.18 -4.14
N HIS A 12 -0.05 10.01 -3.52
CA HIS A 12 1.15 9.56 -2.81
C HIS A 12 1.91 8.58 -3.71
N LEU A 13 3.19 8.86 -3.95
CA LEU A 13 4.06 8.02 -4.77
C LEU A 13 4.75 6.99 -3.87
N ALA A 14 4.65 5.73 -4.25
CA ALA A 14 5.41 4.62 -3.67
C ALA A 14 5.38 3.41 -4.63
N GLU A 15 6.40 2.58 -4.54
CA GLU A 15 6.30 1.21 -5.06
C GLU A 15 5.59 0.29 -4.05
N PHE A 16 4.97 -0.80 -4.54
CA PHE A 16 4.22 -1.71 -3.67
C PHE A 16 5.10 -2.31 -2.56
N ASP A 17 6.34 -2.65 -2.92
CA ASP A 17 7.31 -3.23 -1.99
C ASP A 17 7.82 -2.22 -0.94
N GLU A 18 7.56 -0.93 -1.15
CA GLU A 18 7.92 0.16 -0.23
C GLU A 18 6.77 0.49 0.74
N VAL A 19 5.59 -0.10 0.55
CA VAL A 19 4.39 0.14 1.35
C VAL A 19 4.25 -0.92 2.42
N LYS A 20 4.07 -0.51 3.68
CA LYS A 20 3.87 -1.41 4.81
C LYS A 20 2.75 -0.93 5.73
N PHE A 21 2.08 -1.89 6.37
CA PHE A 21 1.11 -1.59 7.43
C PHE A 21 1.84 -1.54 8.79
N GLU A 22 1.76 -0.39 9.46
CA GLU A 22 2.26 -0.22 10.82
C GLU A 22 1.11 0.00 11.80
N ARG A 23 1.03 -0.84 12.84
CA ARG A 23 0.05 -0.65 13.91
C ARG A 23 0.60 0.31 14.96
N LYS A 24 -0.02 1.49 15.10
CA LYS A 24 0.26 2.45 16.18
C LYS A 24 -0.91 2.52 17.14
N GLY A 25 -0.84 1.70 18.19
CA GLY A 25 -1.88 1.59 19.22
C GLY A 25 -3.20 1.07 18.64
N LYS A 26 -4.20 1.95 18.53
CA LYS A 26 -5.54 1.63 18.03
C LYS A 26 -5.73 1.88 16.52
N ILE A 27 -4.76 2.49 15.85
CA ILE A 27 -4.84 2.87 14.44
C ILE A 27 -3.84 2.03 13.66
N THR A 28 -4.24 1.57 12.48
CA THR A 28 -3.32 0.95 11.51
C THR A 28 -2.95 2.01 10.49
N GLN A 29 -1.67 2.22 10.23
CA GLN A 29 -1.18 3.19 9.28
C GLN A 29 -0.63 2.46 8.06
N LEU A 30 -0.99 2.91 6.87
CA LEU A 30 -0.27 2.58 5.66
C LEU A 30 0.88 3.58 5.53
N VAL A 31 2.11 3.12 5.56
CA VAL A 31 3.28 3.98 5.46
C VAL A 31 4.11 3.56 4.25
N ALA A 32 4.71 4.54 3.59
CA ALA A 32 5.74 4.28 2.59
C ALA A 32 6.95 5.16 2.84
N GLU A 33 8.12 4.57 2.67
CA GLU A 33 9.40 5.28 2.70
C GLU A 33 9.99 5.28 1.30
N HIS A 34 9.69 6.32 0.53
CA HIS A 34 10.27 6.47 -0.79
C HIS A 34 11.64 7.15 -0.67
N VAL A 35 12.70 6.43 -1.06
CA VAL A 35 14.09 6.90 -0.97
C VAL A 35 14.66 7.03 -2.37
N GLU A 36 14.43 8.19 -3.01
CA GLU A 36 15.14 8.58 -4.23
C GLU A 36 16.32 9.51 -3.92
N PRO A 37 17.41 9.49 -4.72
CA PRO A 37 18.51 10.44 -4.57
C PRO A 37 18.00 11.89 -4.76
N GLY A 38 17.87 12.62 -3.65
CA GLY A 38 17.41 14.02 -3.64
C GLY A 38 15.94 14.23 -3.30
N ARG A 39 15.14 13.17 -3.14
CA ARG A 39 13.74 13.26 -2.70
C ARG A 39 13.42 12.15 -1.69
N ARG A 40 13.19 12.56 -0.45
CA ARG A 40 12.70 11.68 0.61
C ARG A 40 11.24 12.03 0.87
N GLU A 41 10.34 11.23 0.35
CA GLU A 41 8.90 11.42 0.54
C GLU A 41 8.38 10.27 1.41
N ASN A 42 8.34 10.55 2.71
CA ASN A 42 7.79 9.62 3.69
C ASN A 42 6.37 10.06 4.01
N TRP A 43 5.40 9.22 3.72
CA TRP A 43 3.99 9.48 4.02
C TRP A 43 3.42 8.39 4.91
N ALA A 44 2.42 8.78 5.70
CA ALA A 44 1.70 7.90 6.60
C ALA A 44 0.21 8.21 6.50
N LEU A 45 -0.55 7.26 6.00
CA LEU A 45 -2.00 7.32 5.91
C LEU A 45 -2.62 6.54 7.08
N PRO A 46 -3.23 7.23 8.06
CA PRO A 46 -4.01 6.53 9.07
C PRO A 46 -5.26 5.91 8.45
N MET A 47 -5.51 4.64 8.79
CA MET A 47 -6.66 3.86 8.36
C MET A 47 -7.40 3.32 9.58
N HIS A 48 -8.71 3.11 9.43
CA HIS A 48 -9.43 2.26 10.37
C HIS A 48 -8.87 0.83 10.29
N HIS A 49 -8.91 0.13 11.41
CA HIS A 49 -8.33 -1.21 11.49
C HIS A 49 -9.01 -2.20 10.54
N ASP A 50 -10.34 -2.11 10.42
CA ASP A 50 -11.12 -2.98 9.55
C ASP A 50 -10.78 -2.72 8.07
N ASP A 51 -10.74 -1.44 7.66
CA ASP A 51 -10.33 -1.04 6.31
C ASP A 51 -8.90 -1.50 5.97
N ALA A 52 -7.99 -1.45 6.95
CA ALA A 52 -6.61 -1.90 6.75
C ALA A 52 -6.51 -3.42 6.57
N ASN A 53 -7.31 -4.19 7.32
CA ASN A 53 -7.38 -5.64 7.16
C ASN A 53 -8.02 -6.03 5.82
N GLU A 54 -9.07 -5.32 5.41
CA GLU A 54 -9.70 -5.52 4.11
C GLU A 54 -8.72 -5.21 2.97
N LEU A 55 -8.02 -4.08 3.05
CA LEU A 55 -7.02 -3.72 2.04
C LEU A 55 -5.88 -4.74 1.97
N ALA A 56 -5.38 -5.22 3.11
CA ALA A 56 -4.37 -6.28 3.13
C ALA A 56 -4.87 -7.56 2.44
N SER A 57 -6.09 -8.00 2.76
CA SER A 57 -6.70 -9.16 2.10
C SER A 57 -6.88 -8.99 0.60
N LEU A 58 -7.23 -7.78 0.13
CA LEU A 58 -7.35 -7.50 -1.30
C LEU A 58 -6.01 -7.54 -2.02
N ILE A 59 -4.94 -7.07 -1.36
CA ILE A 59 -3.57 -7.13 -1.90
C ILE A 59 -3.12 -8.59 -2.03
N ASP A 60 -3.34 -9.41 -0.99
CA ASP A 60 -2.98 -10.82 -0.99
C ASP A 60 -3.72 -11.59 -2.10
N GLN A 61 -5.02 -11.35 -2.27
CA GLN A 61 -5.82 -11.96 -3.35
C GLN A 61 -5.30 -11.55 -4.74
N ALA A 62 -4.98 -10.27 -4.94
CA ALA A 62 -4.45 -9.79 -6.21
C ALA A 62 -3.07 -10.40 -6.54
N GLN A 63 -2.22 -10.65 -5.53
CA GLN A 63 -0.96 -11.36 -5.71
C GLN A 63 -1.18 -12.82 -6.10
N GLU A 64 -2.09 -13.53 -5.44
CA GLU A 64 -2.44 -14.91 -5.78
C GLU A 64 -2.99 -15.02 -7.21
N GLU A 65 -3.90 -14.13 -7.61
CA GLU A 65 -4.42 -14.07 -8.98
C GLU A 65 -3.33 -13.81 -10.01
N LEU A 66 -2.37 -12.93 -9.70
CA LEU A 66 -1.23 -12.65 -10.57
C LEU A 66 -0.32 -13.88 -10.70
N GLU A 67 -0.04 -14.59 -9.62
CA GLU A 67 0.76 -15.81 -9.63
C GLU A 67 0.11 -16.91 -10.47
N ILE A 68 -1.22 -17.10 -10.33
CA ILE A 68 -2.00 -18.02 -11.16
C ILE A 68 -1.89 -17.63 -12.63
N LEU A 69 -2.09 -16.35 -12.96
CA LEU A 69 -1.98 -15.86 -14.32
C LEU A 69 -0.58 -16.12 -14.91
N MET A 70 0.49 -15.84 -14.17
CA MET A 70 1.86 -16.07 -14.63
C MET A 70 2.16 -17.56 -14.86
N ARG A 71 1.56 -18.45 -14.06
CA ARG A 71 1.68 -19.90 -14.23
C ARG A 71 0.95 -20.40 -15.47
N ASP A 72 -0.22 -19.84 -15.78
CA ASP A 72 -0.99 -20.25 -16.96
C ASP A 72 -0.37 -19.75 -18.29
N LEU A 73 0.47 -18.71 -18.22
CA LEU A 73 1.22 -18.17 -19.36
C LEU A 73 2.56 -18.89 -19.64
N SER A 74 3.02 -19.78 -18.75
CA SER A 74 4.27 -20.53 -18.89
C SER A 74 4.09 -21.90 -19.52
#